data_AF-A0A1K1V4E3-F1
#
_entry.id   AF-A0A1K1V4E3-F1
#
_cell.length_a   1.000
_cell.length_b   1.000
_cell.length_c   1.000
_cell.angle_alpha   90.00
_cell.angle_beta   90.00
_cell.angle_gamma   90.00
#
_symmetry.space_group_name_H-M   'P 1'
#
loop_
_entity.id
_entity.type
_entity.pdbx_description
1 polymer ?
#
loop_
_entity_poly.entity_id
_entity_poly.type
_entity_poly.pdbx_seq_one_letter_code
_entity_poly.pdbx_strand_id
1 'polypeptide(L)'
;MNDPSRNQHIEDNFYTFNDKFIELFSDIKKGLEACGGHQKDITVMDGLIQALQLGDYASARTQLLNAKLEPLLEETFDNLKLNSDLTSLRIRMANLGLLEADASHYL
;
A
#
# COMPACT_ATOMS: atom_id res chain seq x y z
N MET A 1 -6.21 4.76 -16.28
CA MET A 1 -6.13 3.76 -17.38
C MET A 1 -6.26 2.38 -16.75
N ASN A 2 -7.13 1.53 -17.27
CA ASN A 2 -7.42 0.20 -16.74
C ASN A 2 -6.66 -0.82 -17.61
N ASP A 3 -5.42 -1.11 -17.24
CA ASP A 3 -4.56 -2.04 -17.98
C ASP A 3 -4.73 -3.46 -17.40
N PRO A 4 -5.31 -4.41 -18.15
CA PRO A 4 -5.54 -5.78 -17.68
C PRO A 4 -4.27 -6.50 -17.25
N SER A 5 -3.13 -6.20 -17.91
CA SER A 5 -1.84 -6.83 -17.58
C SER A 5 -1.30 -6.35 -16.24
N ARG A 6 -1.44 -5.04 -15.97
CA ARG A 6 -1.10 -4.43 -14.67
C ARG A 6 -2.02 -4.93 -13.56
N ASN A 7 -3.31 -5.07 -13.84
CA ASN A 7 -4.29 -5.56 -12.87
C ASN A 7 -4.01 -7.01 -12.45
N GLN A 8 -3.71 -7.88 -13.42
CA GLN A 8 -3.32 -9.26 -13.15
C GLN A 8 -2.00 -9.32 -12.37
N HIS A 9 -1.03 -8.49 -12.74
CA HIS A 9 0.25 -8.43 -12.04
C HIS A 9 0.11 -8.05 -10.56
N ILE A 10 -0.74 -7.07 -10.24
CA ILE A 10 -1.04 -6.69 -8.85
C ILE A 10 -1.68 -7.86 -8.08
N GLU A 11 -2.63 -8.56 -8.69
CA GLU A 11 -3.29 -9.72 -8.06
C GLU A 11 -2.32 -10.89 -7.84
N ASP A 12 -1.45 -11.18 -8.80
CA ASP A 12 -0.42 -12.22 -8.69
C ASP A 12 0.58 -11.88 -7.58
N ASN A 13 0.94 -10.61 -7.43
CA ASN A 13 1.77 -10.14 -6.32
C ASN A 13 1.05 -10.28 -4.98
N PHE A 14 -0.24 -9.91 -4.88
CA PHE A 14 -1.01 -10.12 -3.66
C PHE A 14 -1.09 -11.59 -3.29
N TYR A 15 -1.31 -12.48 -4.25
CA TYR A 15 -1.31 -13.92 -4.00
C TYR A 15 0.06 -14.40 -3.48
N THR A 16 1.14 -13.95 -4.11
CA THR A 16 2.51 -14.40 -3.80
C THR A 16 3.03 -13.86 -2.46
N PHE A 17 2.69 -12.61 -2.13
CA PHE A 17 3.24 -11.88 -0.99
C PHE A 17 2.15 -11.40 -0.01
N ASN A 18 1.02 -12.11 0.07
CA ASN A 18 -0.17 -11.69 0.82
C ASN A 18 0.13 -11.18 2.24
N ASP A 19 0.88 -11.97 3.01
CA ASP A 19 1.25 -11.64 4.39
C ASP A 19 2.05 -10.34 4.47
N LYS A 20 2.92 -10.08 3.48
CA LYS A 20 3.73 -8.86 3.41
C LYS A 20 2.90 -7.63 3.08
N PHE A 21 1.88 -7.78 2.24
CA PHE A 21 0.93 -6.70 1.97
C PHE A 21 0.04 -6.40 3.18
N ILE A 22 -0.45 -7.44 3.88
CA ILE A 22 -1.22 -7.27 5.11
C ILE A 22 -0.39 -6.54 6.17
N GLU A 23 0.87 -6.94 6.36
CA GLU A 23 1.82 -6.28 7.26
C GLU A 23 2.02 -4.81 6.90
N LEU A 24 2.30 -4.53 5.62
CA LEU A 24 2.50 -3.17 5.10
C LEU A 24 1.28 -2.26 5.32
N PHE A 25 0.09 -2.70 4.90
CA PHE A 25 -1.13 -1.89 5.05
C PHE A 25 -1.53 -1.71 6.51
N SER A 26 -1.22 -2.69 7.38
CA SER A 26 -1.40 -2.55 8.82
C SER A 26 -0.47 -1.48 9.42
N ASP A 27 0.78 -1.40 8.97
CA ASP A 27 1.72 -0.36 9.38
C ASP A 27 1.22 1.02 8.95
N ILE A 28 0.79 1.16 7.69
CA ILE A 28 0.24 2.42 7.16
C ILE A 28 -1.00 2.83 7.96
N LYS A 29 -1.94 1.90 8.19
CA LYS A 29 -3.16 2.14 8.99
C LYS A 29 -2.83 2.68 10.37
N LYS A 30 -1.99 1.97 11.14
CA LYS A 30 -1.56 2.41 12.48
C LYS A 30 -1.00 3.82 12.43
N GLY A 31 -0.38 4.15 11.31
CA GLY A 31 0.19 5.45 11.15
C GLY A 31 -0.79 6.60 10.96
N LEU A 32 -1.81 6.35 10.16
CA LEU A 32 -2.93 7.26 9.99
C LEU A 32 -3.69 7.45 11.31
N GLU A 33 -3.89 6.37 12.06
CA GLU A 33 -4.53 6.41 13.39
C GLU A 33 -3.75 7.30 14.38
N ALA A 34 -2.41 7.24 14.34
CA ALA A 34 -1.55 8.03 15.21
C ALA A 34 -1.56 9.53 14.89
N CYS A 35 -1.80 9.91 13.63
CA CYS A 35 -1.79 11.30 13.19
C CYS A 35 -3.06 12.09 13.58
N GLY A 36 -4.12 11.42 14.04
CA GLY A 36 -5.35 12.10 14.44
C GLY A 36 -6.04 12.80 13.27
N GLY A 37 -6.45 12.02 12.28
CA GLY A 37 -7.08 12.47 11.03
C GLY A 37 -7.29 11.27 10.11
N HIS A 38 -7.72 11.45 8.87
CA HIS A 38 -7.69 10.39 7.83
C HIS A 38 -8.66 9.19 8.02
N GLN A 39 -9.83 9.38 8.64
CA GLN A 39 -10.83 8.31 8.83
C GLN A 39 -11.20 7.57 7.53
N LYS A 40 -11.26 8.31 6.41
CA LYS A 40 -11.54 7.74 5.09
C LYS A 40 -10.43 6.78 4.67
N ASP A 41 -9.18 7.17 4.84
CA ASP A 41 -8.02 6.38 4.40
C ASP A 41 -7.80 5.17 5.33
N ILE A 42 -8.05 5.32 6.63
CA ILE A 42 -8.10 4.21 7.59
C ILE A 42 -9.14 3.17 7.15
N THR A 43 -10.34 3.61 6.75
CA THR A 43 -11.41 2.71 6.28
C THR A 43 -10.99 1.97 5.00
N VAL A 44 -10.27 2.65 4.10
CA VAL A 44 -9.72 2.01 2.89
C VAL A 44 -8.64 0.99 3.25
N MET A 45 -7.77 1.28 4.21
CA MET A 45 -6.77 0.31 4.68
C MET A 45 -7.44 -0.92 5.31
N ASP A 46 -8.49 -0.73 6.11
CA ASP A 46 -9.27 -1.83 6.69
C ASP A 46 -9.88 -2.73 5.62
N GLY A 47 -10.50 -2.12 4.59
CA GLY A 47 -11.06 -2.87 3.48
C GLY A 47 -10.02 -3.61 2.65
N LEU A 48 -8.82 -3.03 2.46
CA LEU A 48 -7.67 -3.68 1.81
C LEU A 48 -7.21 -4.91 2.59
N ILE A 49 -6.96 -4.74 3.89
CA ILE A 49 -6.50 -5.82 4.77
C ILE A 49 -7.52 -6.95 4.82
N GLN A 50 -8.81 -6.62 4.96
CA GLN A 50 -9.87 -7.62 4.99
C GLN A 50 -9.96 -8.40 3.68
N ALA A 51 -9.88 -7.72 2.52
CA ALA A 51 -9.91 -8.39 1.23
C ALA A 51 -8.72 -9.37 1.05
N LEU A 52 -7.52 -8.96 1.46
CA LEU A 52 -6.32 -9.81 1.43
C LEU A 52 -6.42 -11.01 2.38
N GLN A 53 -6.99 -10.84 3.58
CA GLN A 53 -7.22 -11.94 4.53
C GLN A 53 -8.23 -12.97 4.01
N LEU A 54 -9.21 -12.53 3.21
CA LEU A 54 -10.22 -13.39 2.59
C LEU A 54 -9.75 -13.99 1.26
N GLY A 55 -8.57 -13.62 0.76
CA GLY A 55 -8.09 -14.03 -0.57
C GLY A 55 -8.83 -13.38 -1.74
N ASP A 56 -9.57 -12.29 -1.50
CA ASP A 56 -10.28 -11.53 -2.54
C ASP A 56 -9.35 -10.46 -3.15
N TYR A 57 -8.42 -10.92 -3.98
CA TYR A 57 -7.39 -10.05 -4.58
C TYR A 57 -7.96 -9.04 -5.58
N ALA A 58 -9.09 -9.35 -6.23
CA ALA A 58 -9.75 -8.44 -7.15
C ALA A 58 -10.33 -7.22 -6.42
N SER A 59 -10.97 -7.45 -5.26
CA SER A 59 -11.43 -6.37 -4.39
C SER A 59 -10.25 -5.60 -3.78
N ALA A 60 -9.21 -6.30 -3.31
CA ALA A 60 -8.00 -5.66 -2.79
C ALA A 60 -7.36 -4.74 -3.84
N ARG A 61 -7.23 -5.21 -5.09
CA ARG A 61 -6.69 -4.41 -6.22
C ARG A 61 -7.53 -3.18 -6.47
N THR A 62 -8.86 -3.34 -6.50
CA THR A 62 -9.77 -2.22 -6.73
C THR A 62 -9.63 -1.17 -5.63
N GLN A 63 -9.52 -1.59 -4.38
CA GLN A 63 -9.30 -0.65 -3.27
C GLN A 63 -7.91 -0.02 -3.34
N LEU A 64 -6.87 -0.76 -3.69
CA LEU A 64 -5.50 -0.26 -3.83
C LEU A 64 -5.42 0.84 -4.89
N LEU A 65 -6.02 0.63 -6.07
CA LEU A 65 -6.01 1.62 -7.15
C LEU A 65 -6.79 2.89 -6.79
N ASN A 66 -7.71 2.81 -5.83
CA ASN A 66 -8.47 3.94 -5.31
C ASN A 66 -7.80 4.60 -4.10
N ALA A 67 -6.99 3.84 -3.36
CA ALA A 67 -6.15 4.33 -2.29
C ALA A 67 -5.02 5.14 -2.92
N LYS A 68 -5.15 6.46 -2.95
CA LYS A 68 -4.06 7.35 -3.38
C LYS A 68 -2.93 7.31 -2.34
N LEU A 69 -2.17 6.21 -2.34
CA LEU A 69 -1.18 5.91 -1.30
C LEU A 69 -0.02 6.90 -1.32
N GLU A 70 0.52 7.27 -2.47
CA GLU A 70 1.67 8.19 -2.55
C GLU A 70 1.48 9.51 -1.77
N PRO A 71 0.43 10.32 -2.04
CA PRO A 71 0.17 11.54 -1.27
C PRO A 71 -0.03 11.26 0.22
N LEU A 72 -0.66 10.12 0.54
CA LEU A 72 -0.91 9.71 1.91
C LEU A 72 0.40 9.44 2.66
N LEU A 73 1.37 8.79 2.00
CA LEU A 73 2.67 8.51 2.59
C LEU A 73 3.49 9.79 2.77
N GLU A 74 3.37 10.76 1.88
CA GLU A 74 4.09 12.03 2.03
C GLU A 74 3.57 12.86 3.20
N GLU A 75 2.25 12.91 3.40
CA GLU A 75 1.62 13.68 4.49
C GLU A 75 1.75 13.01 5.87
N THR A 76 1.67 11.68 5.91
CA THR A 76 1.62 10.94 7.18
C THR A 76 3.01 10.63 7.73
N PHE A 77 4.05 10.53 6.88
CA PHE A 77 5.35 10.02 7.31
C PHE A 77 6.22 10.99 8.11
N ASP A 78 6.00 12.30 7.99
CA ASP A 78 6.66 13.27 8.87
C ASP A 78 6.23 13.11 10.34
N ASN A 79 5.05 12.53 10.58
CA ASN A 79 4.49 12.29 11.91
C ASN A 79 4.60 10.83 12.37
N LEU A 80 5.06 9.94 11.51
CA LEU A 80 5.13 8.52 11.79
C LEU A 80 6.45 8.08 12.39
N LYS A 81 6.47 8.02 13.72
CA LYS A 81 7.32 7.05 14.42
C LYS A 81 6.77 5.63 14.23
N LEU A 82 6.69 5.16 12.98
CA LEU A 82 6.51 3.73 12.74
C LEU A 82 7.80 3.02 13.12
N ASN A 83 7.70 1.78 13.57
CA ASN A 83 8.84 0.89 13.82
C ASN A 83 9.62 0.50 12.54
N SER A 84 9.49 1.29 11.46
CA SER A 84 10.20 1.20 10.20
C SER A 84 10.31 2.61 9.65
N ASP A 85 11.53 3.06 9.39
CA ASP A 85 11.78 4.35 8.76
C ASP A 85 11.11 4.44 7.37
N LEU A 86 10.80 5.66 6.93
CA LEU A 86 10.14 5.95 5.64
C LEU A 86 10.85 5.28 4.46
N THR A 87 12.19 5.20 4.49
CA THR A 87 12.99 4.55 3.45
C THR A 87 12.73 3.05 3.41
N SER A 88 12.68 2.38 4.55
CA SER A 88 12.32 0.96 4.67
C SER A 88 10.90 0.66 4.18
N LEU A 89 9.94 1.57 4.38
CA LEU A 89 8.60 1.42 3.82
C LEU A 89 8.57 1.62 2.30
N ARG A 90 9.23 2.66 1.79
CA ARG A 90 9.35 2.90 0.34
C ARG A 90 10.02 1.73 -0.39
N ILE A 91 11.09 1.16 0.20
CA ILE A 91 11.76 -0.03 -0.33
C ILE A 91 10.81 -1.24 -0.35
N ARG A 92 10.06 -1.49 0.74
CA ARG A 92 9.05 -2.56 0.77
C ARG A 92 8.00 -2.39 -0.32
N MET A 93 7.52 -1.16 -0.53
CA MET A 93 6.54 -0.86 -1.59
C MET A 93 7.10 -1.05 -3.00
N ALA A 94 8.33 -0.60 -3.25
CA ALA A 94 9.00 -0.81 -4.54
C ALA A 94 9.23 -2.30 -4.81
N ASN A 95 9.69 -3.07 -3.81
CA ASN A 95 9.87 -4.52 -3.91
C ASN A 95 8.56 -5.27 -4.17
N LEU A 96 7.44 -4.69 -3.76
CA LEU A 96 6.09 -5.23 -3.97
C LEU A 96 5.43 -4.70 -5.26
N GLY A 97 6.15 -3.92 -6.08
CA GLY A 97 5.65 -3.37 -7.34
C GLY A 97 4.53 -2.34 -7.17
N LEU A 98 4.40 -1.73 -5.98
CA LEU A 98 3.38 -0.73 -5.68
C LEU A 98 3.77 0.69 -6.07
N LEU A 99 5.07 0.97 -6.10
CA LEU A 99 5.64 2.18 -6.64
C LEU A 99 6.35 1.80 -7.93
N GLU A 100 6.27 2.63 -8.96
CA GLU A 100 7.27 2.52 -10.02
C GLU A 100 8.62 2.67 -9.33
N ALA A 101 9.53 1.70 -9.53
CA ALA A 101 10.90 1.88 -9.10
C ALA A 101 11.32 3.22 -9.66
N ASP A 102 11.57 4.18 -8.77
CA ASP A 102 11.94 5.55 -9.08
C ASP A 102 12.79 5.47 -10.33
N ALA A 103 12.27 6.04 -11.44
CA ALA A 103 12.88 5.96 -12.76
C ALA A 103 14.25 6.58 -12.60
N SER A 104 15.17 5.74 -12.16
CA SER A 104 16.46 6.12 -11.65
C SER A 104 17.12 6.57 -12.92
N HIS A 105 17.21 7.90 -13.02
CA HIS A 105 17.93 8.66 -14.01
C HIS A 105 18.98 7.75 -14.66
N TYR A 106 18.60 7.14 -15.77
CA TYR A 106 19.57 6.48 -16.64
C TYR A 106 20.37 7.65 -17.20
N LEU A 107 21.56 7.81 -16.62
CA LEU A 107 22.64 8.67 -17.10
C LEU A 107 22.83 8.51 -18.61
#